data_AF-A0A0D6AEE4-F1
#
_entry.id   AF-A0A0D6AEE4-F1
#
_cell.length_a   1.000
_cell.length_b   1.000
_cell.length_c   1.000
_cell.angle_alpha   90.00
_cell.angle_beta   90.00
_cell.angle_gamma   90.00
#
_symmetry.space_group_name_H-M   'P 1'
#
loop_
_entity.id
_entity.type
_entity.pdbx_description
1 polymer ?
#
loop_
_entity_poly.entity_id
_entity_poly.type
_entity_poly.pdbx_seq_one_letter_code
_entity_poly.pdbx_strand_id
1 'polypeptide(L)'
;MLENEKEKLDSYIHRLGNLTLTAYNGELSNKSFSKKIDYFNNSNLRINHYFREQNIEIWNLEAINQRSKYLADIAVKVWIR
;
A
#
# COMPACT_ATOMS: atom_id res chain seq x y z
N MET A 1 21.75 -1.45 -15.81
CA MET A 1 21.54 -1.45 -14.34
C MET A 1 20.25 -0.72 -13.97
N LEU A 2 19.95 0.46 -14.51
CA LEU A 2 18.70 1.20 -14.25
C LEU A 2 17.42 0.53 -14.81
N GLU A 3 17.50 -0.16 -15.96
CA GLU A 3 16.34 -0.83 -16.59
C GLU A 3 15.72 -1.90 -15.68
N ASN A 4 16.55 -2.78 -15.10
CA ASN A 4 16.09 -3.88 -14.24
C ASN A 4 15.43 -3.39 -12.94
N GLU A 5 15.85 -2.24 -12.39
CA GLU A 5 15.23 -1.67 -11.19
C GLU A 5 13.86 -1.08 -11.50
N LYS A 6 13.70 -0.48 -12.68
CA LYS A 6 12.43 0.08 -13.14
C LYS A 6 11.41 -1.02 -13.45
N GLU A 7 11.82 -2.08 -14.17
CA GLU A 7 10.97 -3.25 -14.43
C GLU A 7 10.52 -3.92 -13.11
N LYS A 8 11.44 -4.01 -12.14
CA LYS A 8 11.11 -4.52 -10.81
C LYS A 8 10.07 -3.65 -10.12
N LEU A 9 10.21 -2.32 -10.15
CA LEU A 9 9.25 -1.41 -9.56
C LEU A 9 7.87 -1.52 -10.22
N ASP A 10 7.80 -1.57 -11.55
CA ASP A 10 6.55 -1.70 -12.31
C ASP A 10 5.78 -2.97 -11.91
N SER A 11 6.49 -4.09 -11.69
CA SER A 11 5.88 -5.34 -11.20
C SER A 11 5.29 -5.27 -9.78
N TYR A 12 5.59 -4.21 -9.02
CA TYR A 12 5.06 -3.96 -7.68
C TYR A 12 3.96 -2.90 -7.66
N ILE A 13 3.80 -2.08 -8.71
CA ILE A 13 2.78 -1.02 -8.78
C ILE A 13 1.38 -1.62 -8.59
N HIS A 14 1.10 -2.76 -9.21
CA HIS A 14 -0.22 -3.40 -9.21
C HIS A 14 -0.39 -4.54 -8.18
N ARG A 15 0.50 -4.62 -7.18
CA ARG A 15 0.36 -5.62 -6.11
C ARG A 15 -0.70 -5.21 -5.10
N LEU A 16 -1.35 -6.22 -4.51
CA LEU A 16 -2.39 -6.04 -3.49
C LEU A 16 -1.92 -5.14 -2.34
N GLY A 17 -0.70 -5.33 -1.85
CA GLY A 17 -0.14 -4.52 -0.78
C GLY A 17 0.06 -3.04 -1.15
N ASN A 18 0.07 -2.69 -2.43
CA ASN A 18 0.16 -1.31 -2.90
C ASN A 18 -1.22 -0.67 -3.13
N LEU A 19 -2.30 -1.43 -2.96
CA LEU A 19 -3.67 -0.92 -3.11
C LEU A 19 -4.06 -0.04 -1.92
N THR A 20 -4.46 1.19 -2.19
CA THR A 20 -5.03 2.11 -1.19
C THR A 20 -6.32 2.70 -1.74
N LEU A 21 -7.34 2.83 -0.89
CA LEU A 21 -8.59 3.47 -1.27
C LEU A 21 -8.63 4.89 -0.67
N THR A 22 -8.83 5.90 -1.51
CA THR A 22 -8.84 7.31 -1.10
C THR A 22 -9.64 8.15 -2.08
N ALA A 23 -10.29 9.20 -1.59
CA ALA A 23 -10.95 10.20 -2.42
C ALA A 23 -9.95 11.20 -3.05
N TYR A 24 -8.69 11.20 -2.59
CA TYR A 24 -7.68 12.21 -2.91
C TYR A 24 -6.60 11.70 -3.89
N ASN A 25 -6.95 10.76 -4.80
CA ASN A 25 -5.97 10.18 -5.74
C ASN A 25 -5.23 11.24 -6.56
N GLY A 26 -5.93 12.27 -7.04
CA GLY A 26 -5.32 13.37 -7.80
C GLY A 26 -4.33 14.19 -6.98
N GLU A 27 -4.65 14.49 -5.72
CA GLU A 27 -3.76 15.22 -4.82
C GLU A 27 -2.54 14.41 -4.40
N LEU A 28 -2.70 13.09 -4.25
CA LEU A 28 -1.64 12.21 -3.78
C LEU A 28 -0.68 11.80 -4.90
N SER A 29 -1.18 11.51 -6.11
CA SER A 29 -0.42 11.27 -7.35
C SER A 29 1.01 10.73 -7.13
N ASN A 30 2.04 11.43 -7.60
CA ASN A 30 3.46 11.08 -7.46
C ASN A 30 4.12 11.66 -6.19
N LYS A 31 3.35 12.09 -5.18
CA LYS A 31 3.92 12.54 -3.91
C LYS A 31 4.67 11.40 -3.21
N SER A 32 5.64 11.78 -2.37
CA SER A 32 6.39 10.86 -1.53
C SER A 32 5.46 10.07 -0.60
N PHE A 33 5.91 8.88 -0.21
CA PHE A 33 5.19 8.08 0.78
C PHE A 33 4.96 8.86 2.08
N SER A 34 5.96 9.61 2.56
CA SER A 34 5.84 10.45 3.76
C SER A 34 4.72 11.49 3.68
N LYS A 35 4.33 11.95 2.48
CA LYS A 35 3.18 12.83 2.31
C LYS A 35 1.87 12.08 2.18
N LYS A 36 1.90 10.86 1.64
CA LYS A 36 0.72 10.00 1.49
C LYS A 36 0.29 9.39 2.83
N ILE A 37 1.24 9.07 3.70
CA ILE A 37 0.99 8.41 4.98
C ILE A 37 0.10 9.23 5.91
N ASP A 38 0.24 10.55 5.89
CA ASP A 38 -0.61 11.48 6.66
C ASP A 38 -2.09 11.33 6.28
N TYR A 39 -2.39 11.16 4.98
CA TYR A 39 -3.75 10.93 4.52
C TYR A 39 -4.26 9.53 4.87
N PHE A 40 -3.39 8.52 4.78
CA PHE A 40 -3.77 7.14 5.08
C PHE A 40 -4.02 6.93 6.57
N ASN A 41 -3.22 7.53 7.44
CA ASN A 41 -3.38 7.46 8.89
C ASN A 41 -4.71 8.07 9.35
N ASN A 42 -5.12 9.16 8.71
CA ASN A 42 -6.39 9.84 8.96
C ASN A 42 -7.59 9.23 8.21
N SER A 43 -7.39 8.13 7.47
CA SER A 43 -8.46 7.48 6.73
C SER A 43 -9.40 6.67 7.64
N ASN A 44 -10.70 6.83 7.44
CA ASN A 44 -11.74 5.99 8.06
C ASN A 44 -11.89 4.60 7.39
N LEU A 45 -11.17 4.36 6.29
CA LEU A 45 -11.23 3.11 5.56
C LEU A 45 -10.29 2.08 6.19
N ARG A 46 -10.86 0.98 6.68
CA ARG A 46 -10.14 -0.12 7.34
C ARG A 46 -8.93 -0.64 6.56
N ILE A 47 -9.00 -0.66 5.23
CA ILE A 47 -7.89 -1.11 4.38
C ILE A 47 -6.60 -0.26 4.54
N ASN A 48 -6.74 1.01 4.95
CA ASN A 48 -5.62 1.91 5.19
C ASN A 48 -5.17 1.92 6.66
N HIS A 49 -5.94 1.33 7.60
CA HIS A 49 -5.57 1.34 9.02
C HIS A 49 -4.24 0.61 9.28
N TYR A 50 -3.89 -0.36 8.43
CA TYR A 50 -2.60 -1.06 8.47
C TYR A 50 -1.42 -0.11 8.66
N PHE A 51 -1.43 1.04 7.98
CA PHE A 51 -0.33 1.99 8.03
C PHE A 51 -0.10 2.57 9.43
N ARG A 52 -1.16 3.00 10.11
CA ARG A 52 -1.06 3.52 11.49
C ARG A 52 -0.90 2.40 12.52
N GLU A 53 -1.58 1.28 12.34
CA GLU A 53 -1.59 0.16 13.30
C GLU A 53 -0.23 -0.55 13.36
N GLN A 54 0.48 -0.62 12.22
CA GLN A 54 1.81 -1.21 12.12
C GLN A 54 2.93 -0.17 12.17
N ASN A 55 2.61 1.10 12.42
CA ASN A 55 3.55 2.24 12.44
C ASN A 55 4.52 2.23 11.25
N ILE A 56 3.98 2.20 10.03
CA ILE A 56 4.79 2.07 8.81
C ILE A 56 5.46 3.41 8.46
N GLU A 57 6.78 3.47 8.58
CA GLU A 57 7.58 4.65 8.24
C GLU A 57 8.26 4.53 6.87
N ILE A 58 8.57 3.30 6.43
CA ILE A 58 9.29 3.01 5.19
C ILE A 58 8.39 2.22 4.25
N TRP A 59 8.30 2.67 3.00
CA TRP A 59 7.54 2.01 1.95
C TRP A 59 8.44 1.50 0.84
N ASN A 60 8.88 0.26 0.98
CA ASN A 60 9.73 -0.43 0.01
C ASN A 60 9.06 -1.74 -0.46
N LEU A 61 9.74 -2.48 -1.33
CA LEU A 61 9.22 -3.75 -1.89
C LEU A 61 8.87 -4.77 -0.80
N GLU A 62 9.65 -4.81 0.30
CA GLU A 62 9.40 -5.71 1.42
C GLU A 62 8.13 -5.32 2.19
N ALA A 63 7.95 -4.02 2.48
CA ALA A 63 6.73 -3.51 3.10
C ALA A 63 5.48 -3.80 2.25
N ILE A 64 5.58 -3.69 0.92
CA ILE A 64 4.49 -4.05 -0.01
C ILE A 64 4.17 -5.55 0.08
N ASN A 65 5.18 -6.43 0.17
CA ASN A 65 4.96 -7.87 0.30
C ASN A 65 4.30 -8.22 1.63
N GLN A 66 4.74 -7.61 2.73
CA GLN A 66 4.14 -7.79 4.06
C GLN A 66 2.68 -7.36 4.07
N ARG A 67 2.37 -6.17 3.55
CA ARG A 67 0.98 -5.71 3.45
C ARG A 67 0.15 -6.57 2.50
N SER A 68 0.74 -7.10 1.43
CA SER A 68 0.03 -8.02 0.51
C SER A 68 -0.44 -9.27 1.25
N LYS A 69 0.41 -9.87 2.09
CA LYS A 69 0.03 -11.02 2.94
C LYS A 69 -1.08 -10.65 3.92
N TYR A 70 -0.93 -9.53 4.63
CA TYR A 70 -1.95 -9.03 5.56
C TYR A 70 -3.32 -8.85 4.90
N LEU A 71 -3.37 -8.21 3.73
CA LEU A 71 -4.61 -8.00 3.00
C LEU A 71 -5.19 -9.30 2.43
N ALA A 72 -4.34 -10.24 1.99
CA ALA A 72 -4.77 -11.56 1.54
C ALA A 72 -5.43 -12.35 2.68
N ASP A 73 -4.85 -12.33 3.88
CA ASP A 73 -5.42 -12.99 5.07
C ASP A 73 -6.79 -12.42 5.45
N ILE A 74 -7.00 -11.11 5.25
CA ILE A 74 -8.31 -10.48 5.42
C ILE A 74 -9.27 -10.95 4.32
N ALA A 75 -8.83 -10.93 3.05
CA ALA A 75 -9.67 -11.30 1.92
C ALA A 75 -10.20 -12.74 2.05
N VAL A 76 -9.36 -13.70 2.44
CA VAL A 76 -9.79 -15.11 2.63
C VAL A 76 -10.87 -15.24 3.71
N LYS A 77 -10.89 -14.37 4.73
CA LYS A 77 -11.90 -14.38 5.79
C LYS A 77 -13.23 -13.74 5.35
N VAL A 78 -13.18 -12.82 4.40
CA VAL A 78 -14.37 -12.12 3.88
C VAL A 78 -15.06 -12.94 2.80
N TRP A 79 -14.29 -13.50 1.86
CA TRP A 79 -14.79 -14.34 0.77
C TRP A 79 -14.71 -15.82 1.14
N ILE A 80 -15.55 -16.21 2.10
CA ILE A 80 -15.75 -17.62 2.45
C ILE A 80 -16.41 -18.31 1.25
N ARG A 81 -15.84 -19.44 0.83
CA ARG A 81 -16.37 -20.28 -0.26
C ARG A 81 -17.56 -21.11 0.20
#